data_AF-A0A5S9MDH0-F1
#
_entry.id   AF-A0A5S9MDH0-F1
#
_cell.length_a   1.000
_cell.length_b   1.000
_cell.length_c   1.000
_cell.angle_alpha   90.00
_cell.angle_beta   90.00
_cell.angle_gamma   90.00
#
_symmetry.space_group_name_H-M   'P 1'
#
loop_
_entity.id
_entity.type
_entity.pdbx_description
1 polymer ?
#
loop_
_entity_poly.entity_id
_entity_poly.type
_entity_poly.pdbx_seq_one_letter_code
_entity_poly.pdbx_strand_id
1 'polypeptide(L)'
;MFTGHQTVRAYGYEKKAIDTFDQLNEKLYESSRKAQFISGLMMPMMTFIGNLGYVAVSVAGGILVINGNIRVGDVQAFIQYTQQMSQPLVQASSVANLVQSAIASAERVFEILDEEEESTEEDAAIDLASLSGDVSFEQVQFGYEKKDHPIIKDLDLDVQEGQTVAIVGPTGAGKTTIINLLMRFYELDQGSIRIGGVKTTDLSRQQVRDLFAMVLQDTWLFEGTIYDNIAYGRQHVSKEDVIKAAKHAYADDFIRTLPDGYDTLLTEDAGNLSQGQRQLLTIARAILSDPKILILDEATSSVDTRTEMHIQKAMNELMKGRTSFVIAHRLSTIKDADLILVMKDGSIIEKGSHSELLKQKGFYADLYMSQFAENQVG
;
A
#
# COMPACT_ATOMS: atom_id res chain seq x y z
N MET A 1 -11.41 -19.93 6.36
CA MET A 1 -12.51 -20.71 5.74
C MET A 1 -13.36 -19.89 4.80
N PHE A 2 -13.78 -18.68 5.18
CA PHE A 2 -14.68 -17.87 4.35
C PHE A 2 -14.06 -17.41 3.02
N THR A 3 -12.76 -17.11 2.98
CA THR A 3 -12.04 -16.75 1.76
C THR A 3 -11.89 -17.89 0.74
N GLY A 4 -12.01 -19.16 1.16
CA GLY A 4 -11.89 -20.35 0.30
C GLY A 4 -13.19 -21.14 0.14
N HIS A 5 -14.34 -20.54 0.47
CA HIS A 5 -15.62 -21.25 0.54
C HIS A 5 -15.99 -21.91 -0.79
N GLN A 6 -15.80 -21.21 -1.91
CA GLN A 6 -16.09 -21.73 -3.25
C GLN A 6 -15.24 -22.96 -3.56
N THR A 7 -13.95 -22.96 -3.22
CA THR A 7 -13.06 -24.11 -3.40
C THR A 7 -13.50 -25.29 -2.54
N VAL A 8 -13.82 -25.06 -1.26
CA VAL A 8 -14.28 -26.12 -0.36
C VAL A 8 -15.56 -26.79 -0.89
N ARG A 9 -16.51 -26.01 -1.40
CA ARG A 9 -17.75 -26.49 -2.04
C ARG A 9 -17.46 -27.25 -3.34
N ALA A 10 -16.65 -26.67 -4.22
CA ALA A 10 -16.36 -27.23 -5.54
C ALA A 10 -15.71 -28.62 -5.46
N TYR A 11 -14.85 -28.85 -4.46
CA TYR A 11 -14.16 -30.12 -4.25
C TYR A 11 -14.88 -31.05 -3.24
N GLY A 12 -16.06 -30.68 -2.72
CA GLY A 12 -16.81 -31.50 -1.76
C GLY A 12 -16.09 -31.71 -0.42
N TYR A 13 -15.28 -30.73 0.01
CA TYR A 13 -14.44 -30.82 1.20
C TYR A 13 -15.08 -30.24 2.46
N GLU A 14 -16.39 -29.98 2.46
CA GLU A 14 -17.09 -29.35 3.58
C GLU A 14 -16.90 -30.14 4.88
N LYS A 15 -16.97 -31.47 4.83
CA LYS A 15 -16.78 -32.31 6.02
C LYS A 15 -15.37 -32.16 6.59
N LYS A 16 -14.34 -32.20 5.75
CA LYS A 16 -12.94 -32.02 6.17
C LYS A 16 -12.69 -30.62 6.74
N ALA A 17 -13.33 -29.61 6.16
CA ALA A 17 -13.29 -28.26 6.70
C ALA A 17 -13.91 -28.25 8.11
N ILE A 18 -15.16 -28.70 8.26
CA ILE A 18 -15.84 -28.77 9.57
C ILE A 18 -14.99 -29.52 10.60
N ASP A 19 -14.46 -30.70 10.26
CA ASP A 19 -13.61 -31.48 11.17
C ASP A 19 -12.37 -30.69 11.63
N THR A 20 -11.78 -29.88 10.74
CA THR A 20 -10.64 -29.00 11.07
C THR A 20 -11.07 -27.86 11.99
N PHE A 21 -12.24 -27.26 11.74
CA PHE A 21 -12.80 -26.22 12.59
C PHE A 21 -13.09 -26.76 13.99
N ASP A 22 -13.69 -27.93 14.08
CA ASP A 22 -14.02 -28.58 15.36
C ASP A 22 -12.75 -28.87 16.17
N GLN A 23 -11.67 -29.33 15.53
CA GLN A 23 -10.37 -29.51 16.21
C GLN A 23 -9.78 -28.19 16.74
N LEU A 24 -9.89 -27.11 15.98
CA LEU A 24 -9.43 -25.79 16.42
C LEU A 24 -10.30 -25.25 17.56
N ASN A 25 -11.61 -25.43 17.44
CA ASN A 25 -12.58 -25.01 18.44
C ASN A 25 -12.40 -25.79 19.76
N GLU A 26 -12.13 -27.10 19.69
CA GLU A 26 -11.85 -27.91 20.87
C GLU A 26 -10.56 -27.45 21.56
N LYS A 27 -9.50 -27.16 20.81
CA LYS A 27 -8.26 -26.59 21.38
C LYS A 27 -8.53 -25.24 22.06
N LEU A 28 -9.32 -24.36 21.43
CA LEU A 28 -9.71 -23.09 22.01
C LEU A 28 -10.54 -23.30 23.29
N TYR A 29 -11.46 -24.25 23.27
CA TYR A 29 -12.29 -24.61 24.42
C TYR A 29 -11.44 -25.12 25.58
N GLU A 30 -10.52 -26.06 25.35
CA GLU A 30 -9.65 -26.58 26.41
C GLU A 30 -8.77 -25.49 27.03
N SER A 31 -8.18 -24.62 26.19
CA SER A 31 -7.34 -23.51 26.65
C SER A 31 -8.16 -22.51 27.46
N SER A 32 -9.31 -22.08 26.91
CA SER A 32 -10.21 -21.12 27.56
C SER A 32 -10.78 -21.66 28.86
N ARG A 33 -11.16 -22.96 28.89
CA ARG A 33 -11.66 -23.61 30.11
C ARG A 33 -10.59 -23.65 31.19
N LYS A 34 -9.34 -24.00 30.85
CA LYS A 34 -8.21 -23.99 31.80
C LYS A 34 -7.96 -22.59 32.33
N ALA A 35 -7.89 -21.59 31.46
CA ALA A 35 -7.70 -20.19 31.84
C ALA A 35 -8.84 -19.67 32.72
N GLN A 36 -10.10 -19.98 32.38
CA GLN A 36 -11.27 -19.55 33.13
C GLN A 36 -11.38 -20.26 34.48
N PHE A 37 -10.99 -21.53 34.55
CA PHE A 37 -10.93 -22.27 35.82
C PHE A 37 -9.91 -21.65 36.77
N ILE A 38 -8.69 -21.37 36.29
CA ILE A 38 -7.64 -20.72 37.09
C ILE A 38 -8.10 -19.32 37.53
N SER A 39 -8.63 -18.53 36.60
CA SER A 39 -9.11 -17.16 36.88
C SER A 39 -10.28 -17.16 37.86
N GLY A 40 -11.22 -18.11 37.69
CA GLY A 40 -12.39 -18.27 38.55
C GLY A 40 -12.05 -18.71 39.97
N LEU A 41 -10.96 -19.46 40.16
CA LEU A 41 -10.48 -19.85 41.49
C LEU A 41 -9.79 -18.70 42.25
N MET A 42 -9.28 -17.67 41.56
CA MET A 42 -8.53 -16.61 42.23
C MET A 42 -9.36 -15.84 43.27
N MET A 43 -10.62 -15.47 42.96
CA MET A 43 -11.45 -14.69 43.88
C MET A 43 -11.88 -15.47 45.14
N PRO A 44 -12.36 -16.73 45.05
CA PRO A 44 -12.59 -17.58 46.21
C PRO A 44 -11.33 -17.81 47.06
N MET A 45 -10.17 -18.05 46.43
CA MET A 45 -8.90 -18.22 47.16
C MET A 45 -8.50 -16.95 47.92
N MET A 46 -8.60 -15.78 47.29
CA MET A 46 -8.32 -14.50 47.94
C MET A 46 -9.27 -14.25 49.12
N THR A 47 -10.55 -14.59 48.97
CA THR A 47 -11.55 -14.49 50.05
C THR A 47 -11.22 -15.44 51.19
N PHE A 48 -10.82 -16.68 50.89
CA PHE A 48 -10.43 -17.67 51.88
C PHE A 48 -9.19 -17.23 52.69
N ILE A 49 -8.16 -16.73 52.02
CA ILE A 49 -6.95 -16.17 52.66
C ILE A 49 -7.33 -14.97 53.55
N GLY A 50 -8.19 -14.07 53.05
CA GLY A 50 -8.69 -12.94 53.84
C GLY A 50 -9.43 -13.37 55.10
N ASN A 51 -10.27 -14.42 55.01
CA ASN A 51 -11.00 -14.97 56.15
C ASN A 51 -10.07 -15.66 57.18
N LEU A 52 -8.99 -16.32 56.74
CA LEU A 52 -7.97 -16.84 57.66
C LEU A 52 -7.30 -15.70 58.43
N GLY A 53 -6.98 -14.59 57.75
CA GLY A 53 -6.48 -13.37 58.38
C GLY A 53 -7.47 -12.81 59.41
N TYR A 54 -8.76 -12.75 59.07
CA TYR A 54 -9.82 -12.31 59.99
C TYR A 54 -9.88 -13.17 61.25
N VAL A 55 -9.85 -14.50 61.12
CA VAL A 55 -9.88 -15.43 62.27
C VAL A 55 -8.64 -15.26 63.12
N ALA A 56 -7.45 -15.18 62.52
CA ALA A 56 -6.19 -14.99 63.24
C ALA A 56 -6.19 -13.70 64.07
N VAL A 57 -6.61 -12.59 63.47
CA VAL A 57 -6.74 -11.29 64.17
C VAL A 57 -7.80 -11.36 65.27
N SER A 58 -8.93 -12.01 65.03
CA SER A 58 -10.02 -12.13 66.00
C SER A 58 -9.60 -12.95 67.23
N VAL A 59 -8.90 -14.06 67.03
CA VAL A 59 -8.43 -14.93 68.12
C VAL A 59 -7.30 -14.26 68.91
N ALA A 60 -6.28 -13.74 68.22
CA ALA A 60 -5.16 -13.07 68.88
C ALA A 60 -5.61 -11.78 69.59
N GLY A 61 -6.45 -10.98 68.92
CA GLY A 61 -7.05 -9.78 69.48
C GLY A 61 -7.93 -10.09 70.69
N GLY A 62 -8.75 -11.15 70.63
CA GLY A 62 -9.55 -11.61 71.76
C GLY A 62 -8.71 -11.96 72.99
N ILE A 63 -7.62 -12.71 72.81
CA ILE A 63 -6.68 -13.04 73.89
C ILE A 63 -6.05 -11.76 74.49
N LEU A 64 -5.65 -10.80 73.65
CA LEU A 64 -5.05 -9.54 74.11
C LEU A 64 -6.04 -8.63 74.85
N VAL A 65 -7.31 -8.62 74.44
CA VAL A 65 -8.39 -7.91 75.14
C VAL A 65 -8.64 -8.54 76.51
N ILE A 66 -8.71 -9.88 76.59
CA ILE A 66 -8.91 -10.61 77.86
C ILE A 66 -7.76 -10.32 78.83
N ASN A 67 -6.53 -10.21 78.34
CA ASN A 67 -5.35 -9.86 79.14
C ASN A 67 -5.25 -8.36 79.50
N GLY A 68 -6.16 -7.51 79.01
CA GLY A 68 -6.20 -6.07 79.30
C GLY A 68 -5.16 -5.22 78.53
N ASN A 69 -4.51 -5.79 77.52
CA ASN A 69 -3.44 -5.12 76.77
C ASN A 69 -3.97 -4.12 75.73
N ILE A 70 -5.16 -4.37 75.18
CA ILE A 70 -5.81 -3.55 74.13
C ILE A 70 -7.31 -3.44 74.36
N ARG A 71 -7.98 -2.46 73.74
CA ARG A 71 -9.43 -2.29 73.79
C ARG A 71 -10.10 -3.06 72.65
N VAL A 72 -11.38 -3.41 72.84
CA VAL A 72 -12.20 -4.07 71.80
C VAL A 72 -12.25 -3.23 70.50
N GLY A 73 -12.27 -1.90 70.63
CA GLY A 73 -12.24 -0.99 69.48
C GLY A 73 -10.94 -1.09 68.67
N ASP A 74 -9.81 -1.42 69.30
CA ASP A 74 -8.52 -1.57 68.61
C ASP A 74 -8.53 -2.82 67.72
N VAL A 75 -9.15 -3.91 68.18
CA VAL A 75 -9.32 -5.15 67.40
C VAL A 75 -10.24 -4.89 66.19
N GLN A 76 -11.35 -4.18 66.39
CA GLN A 76 -12.27 -3.82 65.31
C GLN A 76 -11.58 -2.93 64.25
N ALA A 77 -10.82 -1.92 64.68
CA ALA A 77 -10.08 -1.06 63.77
C ALA A 77 -9.02 -1.85 62.98
N PHE A 78 -8.29 -2.76 63.64
CA PHE A 78 -7.28 -3.58 62.99
C PHE A 78 -7.86 -4.54 61.95
N ILE A 79 -9.02 -5.15 62.23
CA ILE A 79 -9.75 -5.98 61.26
C ILE A 79 -10.11 -5.16 60.02
N GLN A 80 -10.63 -3.94 60.20
CA GLN A 80 -10.99 -3.06 59.08
C GLN A 80 -9.76 -2.66 58.25
N TYR A 81 -8.65 -2.29 58.88
CA TYR A 81 -7.41 -1.96 58.16
C TYR A 81 -6.85 -3.15 57.40
N THR A 82 -6.91 -4.35 57.96
CA THR A 82 -6.44 -5.57 57.31
C THR A 82 -7.26 -5.86 56.04
N GLN A 83 -8.59 -5.72 56.11
CA GLN A 83 -9.46 -5.90 54.94
C GLN A 83 -9.26 -4.81 53.89
N GLN A 84 -9.09 -3.55 54.30
CA GLN A 84 -8.80 -2.45 53.38
C GLN A 84 -7.45 -2.62 52.66
N MET A 85 -6.46 -3.25 53.29
CA MET A 85 -5.13 -3.45 52.68
C MET A 85 -5.13 -4.47 51.53
N SER A 86 -6.07 -5.42 51.49
CA SER A 86 -6.15 -6.41 50.42
C SER A 86 -6.64 -5.84 49.08
N GLN A 87 -7.46 -4.79 49.10
CA GLN A 87 -8.05 -4.22 47.88
C GLN A 87 -7.01 -3.49 47.00
N PRO A 88 -6.12 -2.62 47.54
CA PRO A 88 -5.03 -2.01 46.76
C PRO A 88 -4.07 -3.02 46.14
N LEU A 89 -3.81 -4.16 46.81
CA LEU A 89 -2.91 -5.20 46.27
C LEU A 89 -3.49 -5.85 45.00
N VAL A 90 -4.81 -6.06 44.97
CA VAL A 90 -5.51 -6.57 43.78
C VAL A 90 -5.47 -5.50 42.67
N GLN A 91 -5.75 -4.24 43.00
CA GLN A 91 -5.70 -3.13 42.04
C GLN A 91 -4.30 -2.96 41.44
N ALA A 92 -3.24 -3.05 42.25
CA ALA A 92 -1.86 -2.96 41.79
C ALA A 92 -1.52 -4.04 40.75
N SER A 93 -2.00 -5.28 40.96
CA SER A 93 -1.82 -6.37 40.00
C SER A 93 -2.52 -6.09 38.66
N SER A 94 -3.73 -5.52 38.69
CA SER A 94 -4.45 -5.13 37.46
C SER A 94 -3.77 -3.97 36.73
N VAL A 95 -3.25 -2.99 37.47
CA VAL A 95 -2.50 -1.86 36.90
C VAL A 95 -1.22 -2.33 36.22
N ALA A 96 -0.53 -3.33 36.76
CA ALA A 96 0.69 -3.87 36.14
C ALA A 96 0.45 -4.38 34.70
N ASN A 97 -0.64 -5.12 34.47
CA ASN A 97 -1.02 -5.59 33.12
C ASN A 97 -1.34 -4.42 32.18
N LEU A 98 -2.05 -3.39 32.68
CA LEU A 98 -2.36 -2.20 31.90
C LEU A 98 -1.10 -1.43 31.51
N VAL A 99 -0.18 -1.24 32.46
CA VAL A 99 1.10 -0.57 32.23
C VAL A 99 1.92 -1.32 31.17
N GLN A 100 1.96 -2.65 31.23
CA GLN A 100 2.67 -3.45 30.21
C GLN A 100 2.08 -3.23 28.81
N SER A 101 0.75 -3.25 28.67
CA SER A 101 0.08 -2.97 27.40
C SER A 101 0.29 -1.53 26.92
N ALA A 102 0.35 -0.58 27.86
CA ALA A 102 0.60 0.83 27.57
C ALA A 102 2.03 1.03 27.06
N ILE A 103 3.03 0.39 27.68
CA ILE A 103 4.42 0.44 27.23
C ILE A 103 4.55 -0.11 25.81
N ALA A 104 4.01 -1.30 25.52
CA ALA A 104 4.07 -1.88 24.17
C ALA A 104 3.32 -1.07 23.10
N SER A 105 2.31 -0.28 23.51
CA SER A 105 1.62 0.64 22.60
C SER A 105 2.39 1.94 22.41
N ALA A 106 3.02 2.44 23.47
CA ALA A 106 3.88 3.62 23.42
C ALA A 106 5.13 3.35 22.57
N GLU A 107 5.77 2.19 22.71
CA GLU A 107 6.93 1.79 21.89
C GLU A 107 6.63 1.91 20.40
N ARG A 108 5.47 1.42 19.93
CA ARG A 108 5.06 1.53 18.51
C ARG A 108 4.78 2.97 18.07
N VAL A 109 4.29 3.82 18.97
CA VAL A 109 4.07 5.24 18.67
C VAL A 109 5.41 5.97 18.58
N PHE A 110 6.32 5.72 19.53
CA PHE A 110 7.65 6.32 19.53
C PHE A 110 8.51 5.78 18.38
N GLU A 111 8.37 4.53 17.97
CA GLU A 111 9.02 3.99 16.77
C GLU A 111 8.70 4.83 15.52
N ILE A 112 7.46 5.31 15.37
CA ILE A 112 7.08 6.18 14.25
C ILE A 112 7.55 7.63 14.46
N LEU A 113 7.48 8.15 15.69
CA LEU A 113 7.86 9.53 16.00
C LEU A 113 9.37 9.76 16.01
N ASP A 114 10.16 8.72 16.31
CA ASP A 114 11.62 8.77 16.42
C ASP A 114 12.31 8.39 15.09
N GLU A 115 11.56 7.95 14.07
CA GLU A 115 12.09 7.66 12.73
C GLU A 115 12.63 8.96 12.10
N GLU A 116 13.78 8.88 11.43
CA GLU A 116 14.38 10.05 10.80
C GLU A 116 13.47 10.59 9.67
N GLU A 117 13.12 11.88 9.75
CA GLU A 117 12.34 12.54 8.70
C GLU A 117 13.13 12.60 7.38
N GLU A 118 12.41 12.52 6.25
CA GLU A 118 12.99 12.80 4.94
C GLU A 118 13.58 14.22 4.93
N SER A 119 14.79 14.37 4.37
CA SER A 119 15.46 15.66 4.28
C SER A 119 14.59 16.70 3.59
N THR A 120 14.39 17.86 4.23
CA THR A 120 13.70 19.00 3.60
C THR A 120 14.52 19.53 2.43
N GLU A 121 13.87 19.67 1.27
CA GLU A 121 14.48 20.18 0.04
C GLU A 121 13.89 21.54 -0.29
N GLU A 122 14.74 22.49 -0.68
CA GLU A 122 14.30 23.75 -1.26
C GLU A 122 14.08 23.57 -2.76
N ASP A 123 13.05 24.21 -3.31
CA ASP A 123 12.81 24.20 -4.74
C ASP A 123 13.96 24.90 -5.48
N ALA A 124 14.46 24.25 -6.52
CA ALA A 124 15.43 24.84 -7.41
C ALA A 124 14.80 26.01 -8.18
N ALA A 125 15.57 27.06 -8.42
CA ALA A 125 15.15 28.22 -9.22
C ALA A 125 15.15 27.89 -10.73
N ILE A 126 14.38 26.88 -11.12
CA ILE A 126 14.26 26.36 -12.49
C ILE A 126 12.79 26.43 -12.91
N ASP A 127 12.54 26.94 -14.11
CA ASP A 127 11.22 26.89 -14.73
C ASP A 127 10.95 25.49 -15.30
N LEU A 128 10.18 24.68 -14.57
CA LEU A 128 9.84 23.31 -14.98
C LEU A 128 9.14 23.25 -16.34
N ALA A 129 8.38 24.29 -16.73
CA ALA A 129 7.70 24.32 -18.01
C ALA A 129 8.67 24.39 -19.20
N SER A 130 9.87 24.94 -18.97
CA SER A 130 10.94 25.07 -19.96
C SER A 130 11.78 23.80 -20.14
N LEU A 131 11.68 22.84 -19.23
CA LEU A 131 12.37 21.56 -19.36
C LEU A 131 11.74 20.73 -20.49
N SER A 132 12.61 20.09 -21.28
CA SER A 132 12.22 19.06 -22.24
C SER A 132 11.90 17.75 -21.53
N GLY A 133 11.07 16.92 -22.16
CA GLY A 133 10.70 15.59 -21.65
C GLY A 133 11.79 14.51 -21.79
N ASP A 134 13.04 14.86 -22.10
CA ASP A 134 14.13 13.89 -22.24
C ASP A 134 14.49 13.28 -20.88
N VAL A 135 14.77 11.98 -20.83
CA VAL A 135 15.15 11.26 -19.61
C VAL A 135 16.40 10.42 -19.85
N SER A 136 17.44 10.63 -19.05
CA SER A 136 18.66 9.81 -19.11
C SER A 136 18.99 9.15 -17.78
N PHE A 137 19.45 7.91 -17.85
CA PHE A 137 20.06 7.14 -16.77
C PHE A 137 21.54 7.00 -17.11
N GLU A 138 22.40 7.42 -16.18
CA GLU A 138 23.86 7.37 -16.31
C GLU A 138 24.42 6.45 -15.22
N GLN A 139 24.80 5.22 -15.60
CA GLN A 139 25.43 4.21 -14.73
C GLN A 139 24.69 3.97 -13.42
N VAL A 140 23.36 3.88 -13.50
CA VAL A 140 22.51 3.80 -12.30
C VAL A 140 22.63 2.43 -11.65
N GLN A 141 22.87 2.43 -10.32
CA GLN A 141 22.82 1.26 -9.46
C GLN A 141 21.90 1.50 -8.27
N PHE A 142 21.13 0.49 -7.89
CA PHE A 142 20.16 0.59 -6.79
C PHE A 142 19.76 -0.77 -6.19
N GLY A 143 19.62 -0.83 -4.87
CA GLY A 143 18.93 -1.91 -4.14
C GLY A 143 18.08 -1.37 -2.97
N TYR A 144 16.92 -2.00 -2.69
CA TYR A 144 16.05 -1.57 -1.58
C TYR A 144 16.68 -1.77 -0.20
N GLU A 145 17.54 -2.78 -0.05
CA GLU A 145 18.31 -3.02 1.17
C GLU A 145 19.75 -2.59 0.92
N LYS A 146 20.36 -1.87 1.87
CA LYS A 146 21.75 -1.36 1.80
C LYS A 146 22.84 -2.48 1.80
N LYS A 147 22.54 -3.71 1.37
CA LYS A 147 23.46 -4.86 1.32
C LYS A 147 23.38 -5.62 -0.01
N ASP A 148 24.54 -5.78 -0.65
CA ASP A 148 25.02 -6.81 -1.62
C ASP A 148 24.09 -7.41 -2.70
N HIS A 149 22.85 -6.96 -2.83
CA HIS A 149 21.87 -7.44 -3.79
C HIS A 149 21.29 -6.27 -4.61
N PRO A 150 22.11 -5.65 -5.49
CA PRO A 150 21.61 -4.61 -6.39
C PRO A 150 20.49 -5.17 -7.27
N ILE A 151 19.34 -4.51 -7.22
CA ILE A 151 18.19 -4.79 -8.06
C ILE A 151 18.37 -4.12 -9.41
N ILE A 152 19.02 -2.97 -9.46
CA ILE A 152 19.51 -2.34 -10.69
C ILE A 152 21.02 -2.32 -10.59
N LYS A 153 21.71 -2.92 -11.58
CA LYS A 153 23.16 -3.18 -11.49
C LYS A 153 24.03 -2.18 -12.24
N ASP A 154 23.59 -1.78 -13.43
CA ASP A 154 24.31 -0.87 -14.32
C ASP A 154 23.34 -0.46 -15.43
N LEU A 155 22.53 0.57 -15.16
CA LEU A 155 21.48 1.01 -16.05
C LEU A 155 21.89 2.28 -16.77
N ASP A 156 22.14 2.16 -18.08
CA ASP A 156 22.33 3.25 -19.02
C ASP A 156 21.20 3.29 -20.04
N LEU A 157 20.47 4.40 -20.06
CA LEU A 157 19.32 4.62 -20.91
C LEU A 157 19.24 6.08 -21.30
N ASP A 158 18.89 6.36 -22.55
CA ASP A 158 18.65 7.71 -23.04
C ASP A 158 17.34 7.70 -23.83
N VAL A 159 16.38 8.49 -23.36
CA VAL A 159 15.01 8.59 -23.90
C VAL A 159 14.79 10.01 -24.36
N GLN A 160 14.44 10.17 -25.63
CA GLN A 160 14.20 11.47 -26.24
C GLN A 160 12.77 11.95 -25.99
N GLU A 161 12.57 13.26 -26.00
CA GLU A 161 11.27 13.89 -25.81
C GLU A 161 10.21 13.32 -26.78
N GLY A 162 9.07 12.92 -26.22
CA GLY A 162 7.95 12.39 -26.99
C GLY A 162 8.08 10.91 -27.37
N GLN A 163 9.17 10.23 -27.02
CA GLN A 163 9.30 8.79 -27.26
C GLN A 163 8.42 7.97 -26.32
N THR A 164 7.85 6.91 -26.87
CA THR A 164 7.16 5.86 -26.12
C THR A 164 8.12 4.69 -25.86
N VAL A 165 8.39 4.43 -24.58
CA VAL A 165 9.30 3.39 -24.10
C VAL A 165 8.50 2.27 -23.45
N ALA A 166 8.50 1.08 -24.05
CA ALA A 166 7.88 -0.11 -23.46
C ALA A 166 8.89 -0.89 -22.63
N ILE A 167 8.57 -1.13 -21.35
CA ILE A 167 9.40 -1.93 -20.42
C ILE A 167 8.80 -3.33 -20.31
N VAL A 168 9.53 -4.34 -20.79
CA VAL A 168 9.11 -5.74 -20.82
C VAL A 168 10.09 -6.65 -20.08
N GLY A 169 9.59 -7.75 -19.53
CA GLY A 169 10.41 -8.73 -18.82
C GLY A 169 9.61 -9.54 -17.80
N PRO A 170 10.19 -10.61 -17.23
CA PRO A 170 9.51 -11.43 -16.24
C PRO A 170 9.19 -10.66 -14.96
N THR A 171 8.31 -11.22 -14.13
CA THR A 171 8.06 -10.70 -12.77
C THR A 171 9.37 -10.72 -11.98
N GLY A 172 9.66 -9.63 -11.25
CA GLY A 172 10.92 -9.49 -10.50
C GLY A 172 12.11 -8.98 -11.33
N ALA A 173 11.94 -8.67 -12.62
CA ALA A 173 13.04 -8.18 -13.46
C ALA A 173 13.54 -6.76 -13.14
N GLY A 174 12.87 -6.00 -12.27
CA GLY A 174 13.21 -4.61 -11.92
C GLY A 174 12.35 -3.51 -12.58
N LYS A 175 11.26 -3.87 -13.28
CA LYS A 175 10.39 -2.90 -14.00
C LYS A 175 9.80 -1.83 -13.09
N THR A 176 9.16 -2.24 -11.99
CA THR A 176 8.60 -1.34 -10.97
C THR A 176 9.69 -0.52 -10.29
N THR A 177 10.90 -1.08 -10.15
CA THR A 177 12.04 -0.36 -9.58
C THR A 177 12.43 0.83 -10.45
N ILE A 178 12.48 0.69 -11.79
CA ILE A 178 12.73 1.83 -12.69
C ILE A 178 11.71 2.95 -12.46
N ILE A 179 10.42 2.61 -12.36
CA ILE A 179 9.35 3.58 -12.07
C ILE A 179 9.61 4.31 -10.75
N ASN A 180 9.95 3.56 -9.69
CA ASN A 180 10.19 4.14 -8.38
C ASN A 180 11.39 5.09 -8.36
N LEU A 181 12.42 4.79 -9.16
CA LEU A 181 13.60 5.65 -9.30
C LEU A 181 13.30 6.90 -10.14
N LEU A 182 12.49 6.80 -11.21
CA LEU A 182 12.02 7.96 -11.97
C LEU A 182 11.24 8.96 -11.11
N MET A 183 10.37 8.44 -10.23
CA MET A 183 9.57 9.24 -9.30
C MET A 183 10.35 9.71 -8.06
N ARG A 184 11.62 9.34 -7.97
CA ARG A 184 12.51 9.62 -6.83
C ARG A 184 11.85 9.25 -5.49
N PHE A 185 11.25 8.06 -5.43
CA PHE A 185 10.81 7.45 -4.17
C PHE A 185 11.97 6.86 -3.37
N TYR A 186 13.09 6.61 -4.04
CA TYR A 186 14.32 6.16 -3.43
C TYR A 186 15.49 6.93 -4.03
N GLU A 187 16.52 7.14 -3.23
CA GLU A 187 17.81 7.66 -3.69
C GLU A 187 18.64 6.54 -4.32
N LEU A 188 19.50 6.91 -5.28
CA LEU A 188 20.37 5.98 -5.98
C LEU A 188 21.56 5.59 -5.11
N ASP A 189 22.04 4.35 -5.25
CA ASP A 189 23.32 3.94 -4.64
C ASP A 189 24.51 4.49 -5.45
N GLN A 190 24.38 4.52 -6.79
CA GLN A 190 25.37 5.05 -7.71
C GLN A 190 24.70 5.55 -9.00
N GLY A 191 25.37 6.49 -9.69
CA GLY A 191 24.94 7.03 -10.98
C GLY A 191 24.08 8.28 -10.84
N SER A 192 23.39 8.67 -11.91
CA SER A 192 22.40 9.75 -11.87
C SER A 192 21.28 9.57 -12.87
N ILE A 193 20.10 10.09 -12.53
CA ILE A 193 18.98 10.26 -13.46
C ILE A 193 18.85 11.74 -13.78
N ARG A 194 18.63 12.08 -15.05
CA ARG A 194 18.41 13.45 -15.51
C ARG A 194 17.10 13.58 -16.27
N ILE A 195 16.46 14.73 -16.12
CA ILE A 195 15.28 15.14 -16.87
C ILE A 195 15.55 16.50 -17.50
N GLY A 196 15.41 16.60 -18.83
CA GLY A 196 15.76 17.83 -19.56
C GLY A 196 17.21 18.29 -19.31
N GLY A 197 18.12 17.35 -19.06
CA GLY A 197 19.54 17.60 -18.74
C GLY A 197 19.86 17.92 -17.27
N VAL A 198 18.85 18.19 -16.43
CA VAL A 198 19.01 18.51 -15.01
C VAL A 198 18.95 17.22 -14.18
N LYS A 199 19.84 17.04 -13.19
CA LYS A 199 19.78 15.86 -12.32
C LYS A 199 18.54 15.94 -11.43
N THR A 200 17.89 14.80 -11.21
CA THR A 200 16.71 14.72 -10.32
C THR A 200 17.06 15.03 -8.86
N THR A 201 18.34 14.88 -8.47
CA THR A 201 18.86 15.26 -7.15
C THR A 201 19.06 16.77 -6.97
N ASP A 202 19.10 17.52 -8.07
CA ASP A 202 19.26 18.99 -8.05
C ASP A 202 17.89 19.71 -7.99
N LEU A 203 16.79 18.95 -8.09
CA LEU A 203 15.41 19.42 -7.98
C LEU A 203 14.80 18.91 -6.67
N SER A 204 13.79 19.60 -6.13
CA SER A 204 13.00 19.02 -5.04
C SER A 204 12.19 17.82 -5.55
N ARG A 205 11.84 16.87 -4.68
CA ARG A 205 10.96 15.74 -5.02
C ARG A 205 9.62 16.22 -5.58
N GLN A 206 9.08 17.34 -5.09
CA GLN A 206 7.86 17.92 -5.63
C GLN A 206 8.07 18.36 -7.08
N GLN A 207 9.15 19.10 -7.37
CA GLN A 207 9.49 19.53 -8.72
C GLN A 207 9.71 18.35 -9.68
N VAL A 208 10.38 17.28 -9.23
CA VAL A 208 10.51 16.06 -10.03
C VAL A 208 9.13 15.48 -10.34
N ARG A 209 8.28 15.30 -9.32
CA ARG A 209 6.97 14.65 -9.47
C ARG A 209 5.98 15.48 -10.29
N ASP A 210 6.10 16.81 -10.27
CA ASP A 210 5.28 17.71 -11.09
C ASP A 210 5.52 17.53 -12.60
N LEU A 211 6.68 16.96 -13.00
CA LEU A 211 6.97 16.62 -14.40
C LEU A 211 6.27 15.34 -14.86
N PHE A 212 5.78 14.51 -13.93
CA PHE A 212 5.20 13.20 -14.21
C PHE A 212 3.68 13.18 -13.98
N ALA A 213 2.99 12.31 -14.73
CA ALA A 213 1.74 11.72 -14.25
C ALA A 213 1.79 10.21 -14.37
N MET A 214 1.11 9.54 -13.44
CA MET A 214 1.10 8.09 -13.36
C MET A 214 -0.32 7.56 -13.50
N VAL A 215 -0.50 6.56 -14.36
CA VAL A 215 -1.73 5.78 -14.49
C VAL A 215 -1.39 4.33 -14.17
N LEU A 216 -1.72 3.92 -12.95
CA LEU A 216 -1.49 2.55 -12.46
C LEU A 216 -2.62 1.60 -12.88
N GLN A 217 -2.32 0.30 -12.89
CA GLN A 217 -3.30 -0.77 -13.07
C GLN A 217 -4.37 -0.72 -11.96
N ASP A 218 -3.93 -0.66 -10.70
CA ASP A 218 -4.82 -0.51 -9.55
C ASP A 218 -5.08 0.98 -9.32
N THR A 219 -6.24 1.42 -9.77
CA THR A 219 -6.65 2.81 -9.72
C THR A 219 -6.96 3.23 -8.28
N TRP A 220 -6.35 4.33 -7.85
CA TRP A 220 -6.66 4.96 -6.55
C TRP A 220 -7.48 6.24 -6.72
N LEU A 221 -8.64 6.26 -6.08
CA LEU A 221 -9.53 7.41 -5.95
C LEU A 221 -9.74 7.65 -4.46
N PHE A 222 -9.93 8.91 -4.06
CA PHE A 222 -10.16 9.26 -2.66
C PHE A 222 -11.63 9.59 -2.42
N GLU A 223 -12.05 9.53 -1.15
CA GLU A 223 -13.40 9.92 -0.74
C GLU A 223 -13.66 11.39 -1.07
N GLY A 224 -14.68 11.66 -1.87
CA GLY A 224 -14.97 12.99 -2.40
C GLY A 224 -15.79 12.92 -3.68
N THR A 225 -15.99 14.03 -4.38
CA THR A 225 -16.75 14.01 -5.63
C THR A 225 -15.89 13.49 -6.80
N ILE A 226 -16.55 13.08 -7.89
CA ILE A 226 -15.86 12.82 -9.17
C ILE A 226 -15.10 14.07 -9.64
N TYR A 227 -15.71 15.26 -9.46
CA TYR A 227 -15.07 16.53 -9.75
C TYR A 227 -13.75 16.69 -9.00
N ASP A 228 -13.74 16.49 -7.67
CA ASP A 228 -12.55 16.63 -6.84
C ASP A 228 -11.48 15.64 -7.26
N ASN A 229 -11.87 14.40 -7.56
CA ASN A 229 -10.94 13.36 -7.99
C ASN A 229 -10.24 13.69 -9.31
N ILE A 230 -10.93 14.32 -10.27
CA ILE A 230 -10.30 14.76 -11.52
C ILE A 230 -9.49 16.04 -11.29
N ALA A 231 -10.06 17.02 -10.57
CA ALA A 231 -9.44 18.30 -10.25
C ALA A 231 -8.14 18.17 -9.45
N TYR A 232 -7.97 17.06 -8.73
CA TYR A 232 -6.74 16.71 -8.02
C TYR A 232 -5.48 16.75 -8.89
N GLY A 233 -5.61 16.57 -10.23
CA GLY A 233 -4.47 16.62 -11.14
C GLY A 233 -3.76 17.97 -11.21
N ARG A 234 -4.43 19.09 -10.89
CA ARG A 234 -3.83 20.42 -10.94
C ARG A 234 -4.56 21.42 -10.05
N GLN A 235 -3.83 22.26 -9.33
CA GLN A 235 -4.43 23.32 -8.51
C GLN A 235 -5.10 24.41 -9.38
N HIS A 236 -6.10 25.08 -8.80
CA HIS A 236 -6.79 26.24 -9.41
C HIS A 236 -7.41 25.98 -10.81
N VAL A 237 -7.93 24.78 -11.04
CA VAL A 237 -8.59 24.41 -12.31
C VAL A 237 -10.02 24.93 -12.40
N SER A 238 -10.43 25.33 -13.61
CA SER A 238 -11.82 25.68 -13.88
C SER A 238 -12.67 24.43 -14.07
N LYS A 239 -13.99 24.54 -13.84
CA LYS A 239 -14.93 23.45 -14.10
C LYS A 239 -14.94 23.02 -15.57
N GLU A 240 -14.67 23.95 -16.48
CA GLU A 240 -14.57 23.65 -17.91
C GLU A 240 -13.35 22.78 -18.22
N ASP A 241 -12.21 23.00 -17.55
CA ASP A 241 -11.01 22.20 -17.77
C ASP A 241 -11.19 20.77 -17.27
N VAL A 242 -11.84 20.60 -16.11
CA VAL A 242 -12.22 19.28 -15.58
C VAL A 242 -13.12 18.53 -16.57
N ILE A 243 -14.15 19.20 -17.12
CA ILE A 243 -15.05 18.59 -18.12
C ILE A 243 -14.30 18.27 -19.41
N LYS A 244 -13.39 19.14 -19.88
CA LYS A 244 -12.56 18.87 -21.06
C LYS A 244 -11.70 17.64 -20.83
N ALA A 245 -10.98 17.56 -19.71
CA ALA A 245 -10.15 16.41 -19.36
C ALA A 245 -10.98 15.11 -19.32
N ALA A 246 -12.15 15.14 -18.69
CA ALA A 246 -13.08 14.02 -18.66
C ALA A 246 -13.57 13.61 -20.06
N LYS A 247 -13.77 14.55 -20.99
CA LYS A 247 -14.13 14.26 -22.38
C LYS A 247 -12.99 13.61 -23.15
N HIS A 248 -11.78 14.15 -23.03
CA HIS A 248 -10.59 13.57 -23.65
C HIS A 248 -10.29 12.16 -23.11
N ALA A 249 -10.60 11.91 -21.84
CA ALA A 249 -10.53 10.60 -21.22
C ALA A 249 -11.74 9.69 -21.49
N TYR A 250 -12.74 10.12 -22.27
CA TYR A 250 -14.00 9.37 -22.48
C TYR A 250 -14.78 9.05 -21.18
N ALA A 251 -14.52 9.75 -20.09
CA ALA A 251 -15.19 9.60 -18.82
C ALA A 251 -16.52 10.39 -18.74
N ASP A 252 -16.59 11.52 -19.44
CA ASP A 252 -17.72 12.46 -19.35
C ASP A 252 -19.09 11.84 -19.68
N ASP A 253 -19.15 10.90 -20.62
CA ASP A 253 -20.40 10.24 -21.00
C ASP A 253 -21.01 9.43 -19.85
N PHE A 254 -20.21 8.63 -19.13
CA PHE A 254 -20.75 7.86 -18.00
C PHE A 254 -21.00 8.75 -16.79
N ILE A 255 -20.16 9.76 -16.56
CA ILE A 255 -20.35 10.71 -15.45
C ILE A 255 -21.71 11.38 -15.58
N ARG A 256 -22.08 11.84 -16.78
CA ARG A 256 -23.39 12.48 -17.04
C ARG A 256 -24.60 11.55 -16.89
N THR A 257 -24.40 10.24 -16.84
CA THR A 257 -25.48 9.27 -16.59
C THR A 257 -25.71 8.99 -15.10
N LEU A 258 -24.79 9.41 -14.23
CA LEU A 258 -24.95 9.31 -12.78
C LEU A 258 -25.98 10.34 -12.28
N PRO A 259 -26.76 10.04 -11.22
CA PRO A 259 -27.78 10.96 -10.70
C PRO A 259 -27.25 12.36 -10.38
N ASP A 260 -26.06 12.43 -9.80
CA ASP A 260 -25.42 13.68 -9.36
C ASP A 260 -24.29 14.14 -10.30
N GLY A 261 -24.11 13.47 -11.44
CA GLY A 261 -23.09 13.84 -12.43
C GLY A 261 -21.68 13.89 -11.83
N TYR A 262 -20.99 15.01 -12.05
CA TYR A 262 -19.66 15.28 -11.48
C TYR A 262 -19.65 15.45 -9.96
N ASP A 263 -20.80 15.75 -9.36
CA ASP A 263 -20.95 15.93 -7.92
C ASP A 263 -21.24 14.59 -7.21
N THR A 264 -21.25 13.47 -7.96
CA THR A 264 -21.38 12.12 -7.39
C THR A 264 -20.27 11.84 -6.39
N LEU A 265 -20.65 11.51 -5.17
CA LEU A 265 -19.72 11.14 -4.10
C LEU A 265 -19.19 9.71 -4.30
N LEU A 266 -17.87 9.58 -4.18
CA LEU A 266 -17.14 8.32 -4.16
C LEU A 266 -16.78 7.98 -2.71
N THR A 267 -16.99 6.73 -2.31
CA THR A 267 -16.52 6.18 -1.04
C THR A 267 -15.04 5.77 -1.14
N GLU A 268 -14.34 5.51 -0.02
CA GLU A 268 -12.91 5.13 -0.02
C GLU A 268 -12.56 3.98 -1.00
N ASP A 269 -13.40 2.95 -1.11
CA ASP A 269 -13.16 1.83 -2.06
C ASP A 269 -13.61 2.12 -3.51
N ALA A 270 -14.23 3.28 -3.74
CA ALA A 270 -14.93 3.66 -4.97
C ALA A 270 -15.81 2.52 -5.53
N GLY A 271 -16.46 1.75 -4.64
CA GLY A 271 -17.22 0.56 -5.00
C GLY A 271 -18.47 0.82 -5.83
N ASN A 272 -18.87 2.08 -5.97
CA ASN A 272 -19.96 2.54 -6.83
C ASN A 272 -19.58 2.68 -8.32
N LEU A 273 -18.30 2.49 -8.68
CA LEU A 273 -17.82 2.56 -10.06
C LEU A 273 -17.22 1.22 -10.53
N SER A 274 -17.37 0.93 -11.82
CA SER A 274 -16.66 -0.20 -12.43
C SER A 274 -15.15 0.06 -12.50
N GLN A 275 -14.35 -1.01 -12.58
CA GLN A 275 -12.89 -0.89 -12.74
C GLN A 275 -12.50 0.01 -13.93
N GLY A 276 -13.16 -0.19 -15.08
CA GLY A 276 -12.88 0.63 -16.26
C GLY A 276 -13.28 2.10 -16.10
N GLN A 277 -14.39 2.38 -15.39
CA GLN A 277 -14.77 3.77 -15.07
C GLN A 277 -13.75 4.44 -14.16
N ARG A 278 -13.25 3.74 -13.14
CA ARG A 278 -12.18 4.26 -12.25
C ARG A 278 -10.92 4.57 -13.05
N GLN A 279 -10.57 3.73 -14.03
CA GLN A 279 -9.43 3.95 -14.90
C GLN A 279 -9.59 5.16 -15.82
N LEU A 280 -10.78 5.39 -16.38
CA LEU A 280 -11.06 6.59 -17.17
C LEU A 280 -10.95 7.86 -16.31
N LEU A 281 -11.33 7.82 -15.02
CA LEU A 281 -11.15 8.95 -14.10
C LEU A 281 -9.69 9.25 -13.79
N THR A 282 -8.85 8.23 -13.57
CA THR A 282 -7.42 8.45 -13.35
C THR A 282 -6.71 8.94 -14.61
N ILE A 283 -7.14 8.49 -15.80
CA ILE A 283 -6.67 9.05 -17.08
C ILE A 283 -7.11 10.52 -17.21
N ALA A 284 -8.35 10.87 -16.86
CA ALA A 284 -8.80 12.27 -16.87
C ALA A 284 -7.95 13.15 -15.93
N ARG A 285 -7.61 12.63 -14.74
CA ARG A 285 -6.70 13.30 -13.79
C ARG A 285 -5.32 13.54 -14.41
N ALA A 286 -4.75 12.53 -15.08
CA ALA A 286 -3.45 12.64 -15.76
C ALA A 286 -3.48 13.57 -16.98
N ILE A 287 -4.60 13.64 -17.71
CA ILE A 287 -4.78 14.62 -18.80
C ILE A 287 -4.81 16.04 -18.23
N LEU A 288 -5.50 16.24 -17.10
CA LEU A 288 -5.63 17.56 -16.48
C LEU A 288 -4.31 18.10 -15.91
N SER A 289 -3.44 17.22 -15.41
CA SER A 289 -2.14 17.60 -14.86
C SER A 289 -1.14 18.07 -15.93
N ASP A 290 -1.39 17.78 -17.21
CA ASP A 290 -0.55 18.15 -18.35
C ASP A 290 0.96 17.90 -18.16
N PRO A 291 1.36 16.65 -17.86
CA PRO A 291 2.74 16.32 -17.52
C PRO A 291 3.64 16.29 -18.75
N LYS A 292 4.96 16.39 -18.52
CA LYS A 292 5.99 16.19 -19.55
C LYS A 292 6.25 14.70 -19.81
N ILE A 293 6.20 13.90 -18.75
CA ILE A 293 6.51 12.48 -18.76
C ILE A 293 5.35 11.67 -18.19
N LEU A 294 5.05 10.53 -18.80
CA LEU A 294 3.98 9.63 -18.38
C LEU A 294 4.55 8.31 -17.91
N ILE A 295 3.98 7.77 -16.84
CA ILE A 295 4.22 6.40 -16.39
C ILE A 295 2.90 5.64 -16.43
N LEU A 296 2.86 4.58 -17.23
CA LEU A 296 1.64 3.84 -17.54
C LEU A 296 1.86 2.36 -17.21
N ASP A 297 1.08 1.84 -16.27
CA ASP A 297 1.11 0.41 -15.90
C ASP A 297 -0.13 -0.28 -16.49
N GLU A 298 0.03 -0.87 -17.67
CA GLU A 298 -1.09 -1.34 -18.47
C GLU A 298 -1.50 -2.77 -18.10
N ALA A 299 -2.54 -2.91 -17.27
CA ALA A 299 -3.40 -4.09 -17.34
C ALA A 299 -4.89 -3.72 -17.29
N THR A 300 -5.61 -4.11 -18.33
CA THR A 300 -7.07 -3.99 -18.45
C THR A 300 -7.72 -5.37 -18.36
N SER A 301 -7.34 -6.18 -17.36
CA SER A 301 -8.05 -7.41 -17.05
C SER A 301 -9.38 -7.07 -16.38
N SER A 302 -10.45 -7.76 -16.77
CA SER A 302 -11.81 -7.63 -16.22
C SER A 302 -12.60 -6.36 -16.55
N VAL A 303 -12.34 -5.73 -17.70
CA VAL A 303 -13.15 -4.63 -18.25
C VAL A 303 -13.96 -5.09 -19.48
N ASP A 304 -15.16 -4.55 -19.69
CA ASP A 304 -15.94 -4.85 -20.90
C ASP A 304 -15.29 -4.25 -22.16
N THR A 305 -15.50 -4.89 -23.32
CA THR A 305 -14.85 -4.51 -24.60
C THR A 305 -15.07 -3.05 -25.00
N ARG A 306 -16.24 -2.46 -24.67
CA ARG A 306 -16.53 -1.07 -25.03
C ARG A 306 -15.73 -0.11 -24.16
N THR A 307 -15.73 -0.32 -22.85
CA THR A 307 -14.95 0.49 -21.91
C THR A 307 -13.45 0.34 -22.16
N GLU A 308 -13.00 -0.86 -22.50
CA GLU A 308 -11.62 -1.13 -22.91
C GLU A 308 -11.19 -0.31 -24.13
N MET A 309 -12.03 -0.22 -25.17
CA MET A 309 -11.75 0.65 -26.32
C MET A 309 -11.67 2.13 -25.93
N HIS A 310 -12.51 2.59 -25.00
CA HIS A 310 -12.44 3.96 -24.50
C HIS A 310 -11.13 4.22 -23.75
N ILE A 311 -10.72 3.30 -22.88
CA ILE A 311 -9.44 3.37 -22.16
C ILE A 311 -8.28 3.44 -23.14
N GLN A 312 -8.21 2.55 -24.14
CA GLN A 312 -7.11 2.57 -25.11
C GLN A 312 -7.06 3.88 -25.90
N LYS A 313 -8.21 4.41 -26.33
CA LYS A 313 -8.25 5.71 -27.02
C LYS A 313 -7.80 6.86 -26.12
N ALA A 314 -8.24 6.86 -24.86
CA ALA A 314 -7.84 7.85 -23.88
C ALA A 314 -6.33 7.79 -23.60
N MET A 315 -5.76 6.60 -23.47
CA MET A 315 -4.32 6.38 -23.27
C MET A 315 -3.51 6.84 -24.48
N ASN A 316 -3.92 6.47 -25.69
CA ASN A 316 -3.26 6.92 -26.91
C ASN A 316 -3.31 8.45 -27.08
N GLU A 317 -4.41 9.09 -26.68
CA GLU A 317 -4.51 10.55 -26.67
C GLU A 317 -3.59 11.16 -25.61
N LEU A 318 -3.55 10.58 -24.41
CA LEU A 318 -2.69 11.02 -23.31
C LEU A 318 -1.20 10.94 -23.70
N MET A 319 -0.76 9.89 -24.41
CA MET A 319 0.65 9.72 -24.80
C MET A 319 1.13 10.68 -25.90
N LYS A 320 0.24 11.31 -26.67
CA LYS A 320 0.64 12.16 -27.80
C LYS A 320 1.51 13.34 -27.34
N GLY A 321 2.71 13.42 -27.92
CA GLY A 321 3.64 14.53 -27.67
C GLY A 321 4.27 14.51 -26.28
N ARG A 322 4.18 13.39 -25.55
CA ARG A 322 4.73 13.23 -24.21
C ARG A 322 5.65 12.02 -24.14
N THR A 323 6.77 12.15 -23.44
CA THR A 323 7.65 11.01 -23.18
C THR A 323 6.91 10.02 -22.29
N SER A 324 6.81 8.76 -22.70
CA SER A 324 5.92 7.80 -22.05
C SER A 324 6.65 6.51 -21.71
N PHE A 325 6.70 6.14 -20.44
CA PHE A 325 7.18 4.85 -19.96
C PHE A 325 6.00 3.92 -19.70
N VAL A 326 5.93 2.82 -20.43
CA VAL A 326 4.81 1.87 -20.36
C VAL A 326 5.31 0.52 -19.88
N ILE A 327 4.85 0.05 -18.71
CA ILE A 327 4.97 -1.36 -18.35
C ILE A 327 3.92 -2.10 -19.16
N ALA A 328 4.38 -2.72 -20.25
CA ALA A 328 3.48 -3.26 -21.25
C ALA A 328 3.27 -4.75 -21.04
N HIS A 329 2.00 -5.14 -20.86
CA HIS A 329 1.54 -6.52 -20.93
C HIS A 329 0.80 -6.83 -22.25
N ARG A 330 0.49 -5.82 -23.06
CA ARG A 330 -0.23 -5.94 -24.33
C ARG A 330 0.69 -5.86 -25.54
N LEU A 331 0.43 -6.71 -26.53
CA LEU A 331 1.23 -6.77 -27.74
C LEU A 331 1.15 -5.51 -28.59
N SER A 332 -0.03 -4.91 -28.73
CA SER A 332 -0.21 -3.66 -29.48
C SER A 332 0.70 -2.57 -28.93
N THR A 333 0.70 -2.39 -27.61
CA THR A 333 1.46 -1.36 -26.91
C THR A 333 2.97 -1.59 -27.01
N ILE A 334 3.41 -2.85 -26.91
CA ILE A 334 4.81 -3.21 -27.11
C ILE A 334 5.23 -2.94 -28.57
N LYS A 335 4.40 -3.32 -29.54
CA LYS A 335 4.71 -3.24 -30.96
C LYS A 335 4.80 -1.80 -31.45
N ASP A 336 3.93 -0.94 -30.95
CA ASP A 336 3.81 0.46 -31.38
C ASP A 336 4.77 1.40 -30.62
N ALA A 337 5.54 0.89 -29.64
CA ALA A 337 6.55 1.65 -28.92
C ALA A 337 7.78 1.96 -29.79
N ASP A 338 8.31 3.19 -29.63
CA ASP A 338 9.53 3.64 -30.32
C ASP A 338 10.77 2.88 -29.82
N LEU A 339 10.81 2.59 -28.52
CA LEU A 339 11.89 1.88 -27.86
C LEU A 339 11.34 0.81 -26.91
N ILE A 340 11.83 -0.42 -27.03
CA ILE A 340 11.51 -1.51 -26.11
C ILE A 340 12.73 -1.80 -25.26
N LEU A 341 12.53 -1.83 -23.94
CA LEU A 341 13.54 -2.18 -22.95
C LEU A 341 13.21 -3.55 -22.36
N VAL A 342 14.08 -4.52 -22.63
CA VAL A 342 13.92 -5.88 -22.15
C VAL A 342 14.75 -6.04 -20.90
N MET A 343 14.06 -6.14 -19.76
CA MET A 343 14.70 -6.27 -18.46
C MET A 343 14.78 -7.72 -18.02
N LYS A 344 15.93 -8.08 -17.43
CA LYS A 344 16.14 -9.35 -16.76
C LYS A 344 17.18 -9.21 -15.66
N ASP A 345 16.90 -9.77 -14.48
CA ASP A 345 17.82 -9.82 -13.34
C ASP A 345 18.49 -8.48 -12.98
N GLY A 346 17.75 -7.37 -13.18
CA GLY A 346 18.19 -6.02 -12.83
C GLY A 346 18.99 -5.27 -13.88
N SER A 347 19.03 -5.77 -15.11
CA SER A 347 19.74 -5.13 -16.22
C SER A 347 18.87 -5.09 -17.48
N ILE A 348 19.13 -4.11 -18.35
CA ILE A 348 18.60 -4.13 -19.72
C ILE A 348 19.45 -5.11 -20.51
N ILE A 349 18.86 -6.24 -20.91
CA ILE A 349 19.54 -7.26 -21.71
C ILE A 349 19.42 -7.00 -23.22
N GLU A 350 18.32 -6.35 -23.64
CA GLU A 350 18.08 -5.99 -25.03
C GLU A 350 17.35 -4.63 -25.09
N LYS A 351 17.67 -3.83 -26.11
CA LYS A 351 16.96 -2.58 -26.39
C LYS A 351 16.88 -2.31 -27.89
N GLY A 352 15.76 -1.77 -28.34
CA GLY A 352 15.53 -1.39 -29.74
C GLY A 352 14.05 -1.39 -30.09
N SER A 353 13.75 -1.21 -31.37
CA SER A 353 12.38 -1.32 -31.89
C SER A 353 11.91 -2.78 -31.95
N HIS A 354 10.59 -2.99 -31.98
CA HIS A 354 9.98 -4.31 -32.17
C HIS A 354 10.61 -5.11 -33.33
N SER A 355 10.82 -4.43 -34.46
CA SER A 355 11.34 -5.06 -35.67
C SER A 355 12.81 -5.47 -35.57
N GLU A 356 13.61 -4.73 -34.79
CA GLU A 356 15.03 -5.02 -34.56
C GLU A 356 15.19 -6.18 -33.59
N LEU A 357 14.44 -6.16 -32.48
CA LEU A 357 14.51 -7.20 -31.45
C LEU A 357 14.01 -8.55 -31.98
N LEU A 358 12.96 -8.59 -32.81
CA LEU A 358 12.53 -9.83 -33.47
C LEU A 358 13.59 -10.42 -34.41
N LYS A 359 14.35 -9.58 -35.12
CA LYS A 359 15.43 -10.04 -36.02
C LYS A 359 16.60 -10.62 -35.24
N GLN A 360 16.87 -10.11 -34.05
CA GLN A 360 17.95 -10.60 -33.17
C GLN A 360 17.66 -12.01 -32.63
N LYS A 361 16.39 -12.44 -32.60
CA LYS A 361 15.96 -13.75 -32.07
C LYS A 361 16.50 -14.02 -30.66
N GLY A 362 16.54 -12.97 -29.84
CA GLY A 362 16.95 -13.02 -28.44
C GLY A 362 15.77 -13.30 -27.50
N PHE A 363 15.95 -12.95 -26.23
CA PHE A 363 14.96 -13.09 -25.17
C PHE A 363 13.64 -12.40 -25.48
N TYR A 364 13.67 -11.23 -26.14
CA TYR A 364 12.44 -10.58 -26.60
C TYR A 364 11.64 -11.45 -27.57
N ALA A 365 12.32 -12.06 -28.55
CA ALA A 365 11.67 -12.90 -29.53
C ALA A 365 11.10 -14.17 -28.89
N ASP A 366 11.79 -14.75 -27.93
CA ASP A 366 11.28 -15.90 -27.16
C ASP A 366 10.07 -15.53 -26.29
N LEU A 367 10.13 -14.37 -25.61
CA LEU A 367 9.00 -13.84 -24.86
C LEU A 367 7.80 -13.59 -25.79
N TYR A 368 8.06 -13.00 -26.95
CA TYR A 368 7.04 -12.75 -27.97
C TYR A 368 6.43 -14.07 -28.47
N MET A 369 7.24 -15.08 -28.78
CA MET A 369 6.72 -16.36 -29.26
C MET A 369 5.98 -17.13 -28.15
N SER A 370 6.44 -17.08 -26.90
CA SER A 370 5.82 -17.81 -25.78
C SER A 370 4.50 -17.18 -25.32
N GLN A 371 4.45 -15.86 -25.12
CA GLN A 371 3.22 -15.18 -24.69
C GLN A 371 2.16 -15.10 -25.79
N PHE A 372 2.56 -15.12 -27.06
CA PHE A 372 1.63 -14.84 -28.16
C PHE A 372 1.39 -16.01 -29.13
N ALA A 373 2.12 -17.15 -29.02
CA ALA A 373 1.70 -18.40 -29.66
C ALA A 373 0.45 -19.00 -28.99
N GLU A 374 0.24 -18.79 -27.68
CA GLU A 374 -0.98 -19.24 -26.99
C GLU A 374 -2.25 -18.53 -27.51
N ASN A 375 -2.15 -17.28 -27.98
CA ASN A 375 -3.29 -16.54 -28.58
C ASN A 375 -3.64 -16.97 -30.01
N GLN A 376 -2.88 -17.89 -30.64
CA GLN A 376 -3.22 -18.48 -31.94
C GLN A 376 -3.85 -19.88 -31.83
N VAL A 377 -3.94 -20.43 -30.60
CA VAL A 377 -4.58 -21.71 -30.32
C VAL A 377 -5.82 -21.47 -29.46
N GLY A 378 -6.80 -20.77 -30.02
CA GLY A 378 -8.11 -20.50 -29.42
C GLY A 378 -9.21 -20.62 -30.45
#